data_AF-A0A5J4TV31-F1
#
_entry.id   AF-A0A5J4TV31-F1
#
_cell.length_a   1.000
_cell.length_b   1.000
_cell.length_c   1.000
_cell.angle_alpha   90.00
_cell.angle_beta   90.00
_cell.angle_gamma   90.00
#
_symmetry.space_group_name_H-M   'P 1'
#
loop_
_entity.id
_entity.type
_entity.pdbx_description
1 polymer ?
#
loop_
_entity_poly.entity_id
_entity_poly.type
_entity_poly.pdbx_seq_one_letter_code
_entity_poly.pdbx_strand_id
1 'polypeptide(L)'
;MQERTNSDTHEKIVSFFSVMLFVFRYPLAGAAIPSLRQHIKRKEIYYVDCKVNLCFWTAYSFITMPNSKDKRWKDCSRIAEAKRIFSRVNGVEFRDNYQGFDFVGEIDNFINKEQVNVHMYTFEDNPPHYELTQNYIVNGSDKHFNILFINDGINAHIMYISDVEALTGFRYCNICHKQAFRIGDKNLQQSMRNHMKKCQKNDGKIVKKVILEKFAKPFVPHILSNKTYKYLLANNLTHLFKPTRYYITYDIETLEKKINEKYGDSSQVTATLIPYAIASTVKLASGIHSFYYDIRTENFLDKWLEQLFEEAKQVKKDNKYIDETIPQYYEVPVIGFNSAKFDASVLFKNLKSKDWTISKYLGSSTIAKQIIVKHQCSSIHLRFVDFKIYSMQNKLKDAVRDFGNGTYKKGGFPQEFININNYMNELNKSEPFPIEVFDNKL
;
A
#
# COMPACT_ATOMS: atom_id res chain seq x y z
N MET A 1 9.60 -13.20 25.08
CA MET A 1 8.33 -12.94 24.34
C MET A 1 8.75 -12.89 22.88
N GLN A 2 8.41 -13.91 22.08
CA GLN A 2 9.05 -14.18 20.79
C GLN A 2 8.96 -13.00 19.81
N GLU A 3 10.04 -12.75 19.05
CA GLU A 3 10.08 -11.79 17.93
C GLU A 3 8.91 -12.08 16.98
N ARG A 4 8.04 -11.07 16.79
CA ARG A 4 6.85 -11.20 15.94
C ARG A 4 7.26 -11.19 14.48
N THR A 5 6.75 -12.17 13.75
CA THR A 5 7.04 -12.36 12.32
C THR A 5 5.90 -11.78 11.48
N ASN A 6 6.11 -11.60 10.17
CA ASN A 6 5.06 -11.11 9.26
C ASN A 6 3.77 -11.99 9.24
N SER A 7 3.81 -13.17 9.86
CA SER A 7 2.69 -14.10 10.02
C SER A 7 1.65 -13.67 11.06
N ASP A 8 1.99 -12.76 11.99
CA ASP A 8 1.15 -12.46 13.16
C ASP A 8 0.05 -11.41 12.88
N THR A 9 0.17 -10.67 11.78
CA THR A 9 -0.86 -9.72 11.32
C THR A 9 -1.55 -10.34 10.12
N HIS A 10 -2.80 -10.76 10.24
CA HIS A 10 -3.65 -11.23 9.12
C HIS A 10 -3.86 -10.18 7.99
N GLU A 11 -3.12 -9.08 8.00
CA GLU A 11 -3.05 -8.02 7.00
C GLU A 11 -1.57 -7.81 6.63
N LYS A 12 -1.23 -7.96 5.34
CA LYS A 12 0.08 -7.56 4.78
C LYS A 12 -0.01 -6.09 4.34
N ILE A 13 0.70 -5.21 5.02
CA ILE A 13 0.83 -3.80 4.61
C ILE A 13 2.09 -3.69 3.73
N VAL A 14 1.90 -3.47 2.44
CA VAL A 14 2.97 -3.27 1.45
C VAL A 14 3.07 -1.77 1.14
N SER A 15 4.26 -1.20 1.25
CA SER A 15 4.56 0.16 0.79
C SER A 15 5.56 0.10 -0.36
N PHE A 16 5.26 0.81 -1.45
CA PHE A 16 6.13 0.90 -2.63
C PHE A 16 6.93 2.20 -2.56
N PHE A 17 8.27 2.09 -2.56
CA PHE A 17 9.18 3.21 -2.31
C PHE A 17 9.78 3.83 -3.59
N SER A 18 9.72 3.11 -4.71
CA SER A 18 10.05 3.54 -6.07
C SER A 18 9.49 2.50 -7.06
N VAL A 19 9.07 2.92 -8.26
CA VAL A 19 8.63 2.02 -9.35
C VAL A 19 9.54 2.28 -10.54
N MET A 20 10.27 1.25 -10.96
CA MET A 20 11.03 1.24 -12.21
C MET A 20 10.30 0.33 -13.19
N LEU A 21 9.88 0.86 -14.33
CA LEU A 21 9.22 0.10 -15.39
C LEU A 21 10.28 -0.46 -16.34
N PHE A 22 10.34 -1.78 -16.45
CA PHE A 22 11.07 -2.47 -17.51
C PHE A 22 10.09 -3.00 -18.54
N VAL A 23 10.34 -2.67 -19.82
CA VAL A 23 9.60 -3.23 -20.95
C VAL A 23 10.42 -4.39 -21.50
N PHE A 24 9.87 -5.60 -21.44
CA PHE A 24 10.50 -6.81 -21.96
C PHE A 24 9.91 -7.20 -23.32
N ARG A 25 10.71 -7.92 -24.12
CA ARG A 25 10.33 -8.46 -25.43
C ARG A 25 10.17 -9.99 -25.29
N TYR A 26 9.05 -10.56 -25.77
CA TYR A 26 8.61 -11.92 -25.41
C TYR A 26 8.88 -13.01 -26.50
N PRO A 27 9.40 -14.20 -26.11
CA PRO A 27 9.32 -15.46 -26.88
C PRO A 27 8.33 -16.52 -26.30
N LEU A 28 8.27 -17.70 -26.96
CA LEU A 28 7.14 -18.65 -27.17
C LEU A 28 6.72 -19.71 -26.09
N ALA A 29 5.39 -19.97 -26.05
CA ALA A 29 4.59 -21.23 -25.87
C ALA A 29 4.81 -22.16 -24.64
N GLY A 30 3.86 -22.96 -24.11
CA GLY A 30 2.55 -23.46 -24.56
C GLY A 30 2.05 -24.67 -23.71
N ALA A 31 2.37 -24.74 -22.41
CA ALA A 31 1.94 -25.86 -21.54
C ALA A 31 0.80 -25.46 -20.59
N ALA A 32 -0.19 -26.34 -20.41
CA ALA A 32 -1.32 -26.11 -19.52
C ALA A 32 -0.91 -26.19 -18.04
N ILE A 33 -1.15 -25.12 -17.28
CA ILE A 33 -0.91 -25.05 -15.83
C ILE A 33 -1.73 -26.14 -15.12
N PRO A 34 -1.12 -26.96 -14.23
CA PRO A 34 -1.80 -28.05 -13.53
C PRO A 34 -3.09 -27.66 -12.81
N SER A 35 -3.13 -26.50 -12.15
CA SER A 35 -4.31 -26.01 -11.42
C SER A 35 -5.48 -25.61 -12.33
N LEU A 36 -5.20 -25.24 -13.57
CA LEU A 36 -6.23 -24.90 -14.56
C LEU A 36 -6.85 -26.13 -15.25
N ARG A 37 -6.28 -27.33 -15.06
CA ARG A 37 -6.78 -28.56 -15.69
C ARG A 37 -8.24 -28.87 -15.36
N GLN A 38 -8.68 -28.56 -14.14
CA GLN A 38 -10.07 -28.81 -13.75
C GLN A 38 -11.05 -27.89 -14.49
N HIS A 39 -10.69 -26.61 -14.64
CA HIS A 39 -11.47 -25.61 -15.37
C HIS A 39 -11.52 -25.92 -16.88
N ILE A 40 -10.43 -26.45 -17.46
CA ILE A 40 -10.41 -26.96 -18.84
C ILE A 40 -11.37 -28.14 -19.01
N LYS A 41 -11.36 -29.10 -18.06
CA LYS A 41 -12.28 -30.26 -18.09
C LYS A 41 -13.74 -29.84 -17.97
N ARG A 42 -14.03 -28.84 -17.13
CA ARG A 42 -15.37 -28.26 -16.94
C ARG A 42 -15.81 -27.35 -18.09
N LYS A 43 -14.92 -27.09 -19.06
CA LYS A 43 -15.19 -26.24 -20.24
C LYS A 43 -15.44 -24.77 -19.88
N GLU A 44 -14.84 -24.30 -18.78
CA GLU A 44 -14.90 -22.91 -18.30
C GLU A 44 -13.83 -22.03 -18.97
N ILE A 45 -12.73 -22.67 -19.38
CA ILE A 45 -11.63 -22.05 -20.14
C ILE A 45 -11.22 -22.93 -21.31
N TYR A 46 -10.77 -22.29 -22.39
CA TYR A 46 -10.32 -22.94 -23.61
C TYR A 46 -9.00 -22.36 -24.09
N TYR A 47 -8.14 -23.22 -24.63
CA TYR A 47 -6.89 -22.84 -25.26
C TYR A 47 -6.68 -23.66 -26.54
N VAL A 48 -5.77 -23.20 -27.39
CA VAL A 48 -5.31 -23.90 -28.59
C VAL A 48 -3.80 -24.01 -28.48
N ASP A 49 -3.28 -25.23 -28.56
CA ASP A 49 -1.84 -25.45 -28.60
C ASP A 49 -1.31 -24.99 -29.97
N CYS A 50 -0.38 -24.04 -29.97
CA CYS A 50 0.16 -23.44 -31.17
C CYS A 50 1.64 -23.12 -30.98
N LYS A 51 2.46 -23.52 -31.96
CA LYS A 51 3.92 -23.31 -31.95
C LYS A 51 4.35 -21.87 -32.29
N VAL A 52 3.41 -20.97 -32.54
CA VAL A 52 3.64 -19.54 -32.83
C VAL A 52 2.82 -18.68 -31.85
N ASN A 53 3.21 -17.41 -31.64
CA ASN A 53 2.60 -16.50 -30.66
C ASN A 53 1.19 -16.00 -31.07
N LEU A 54 0.26 -16.92 -31.32
CA LEU A 54 -1.07 -16.64 -31.87
C LEU A 54 -2.19 -16.75 -30.82
N CYS A 55 -1.84 -16.88 -29.53
CA CYS A 55 -2.77 -17.20 -28.44
C CYS A 55 -3.96 -16.22 -28.31
N PHE A 56 -3.74 -14.92 -28.50
CA PHE A 56 -4.83 -13.92 -28.50
C PHE A 56 -5.85 -14.20 -29.61
N TRP A 57 -5.37 -14.41 -30.84
CA TRP A 57 -6.22 -14.64 -32.01
C TRP A 57 -6.89 -16.00 -31.97
N THR A 58 -6.22 -17.04 -31.46
CA THR A 58 -6.83 -18.35 -31.26
C THR A 58 -7.85 -18.33 -30.13
N ALA A 59 -7.64 -17.54 -29.06
CA ALA A 59 -8.66 -17.30 -28.04
C ALA A 59 -9.88 -16.57 -28.65
N TYR A 60 -9.67 -15.56 -29.49
CA TYR A 60 -10.78 -14.86 -30.15
C TYR A 60 -11.54 -15.76 -31.14
N SER A 61 -10.88 -16.77 -31.74
CA SER A 61 -11.55 -17.76 -32.59
C SER A 61 -12.69 -18.51 -31.87
N PHE A 62 -12.72 -18.57 -30.54
CA PHE A 62 -13.84 -19.18 -29.80
C PHE A 62 -15.12 -18.33 -29.85
N ILE A 63 -15.01 -17.04 -30.20
CA ILE A 63 -16.14 -16.15 -30.45
C ILE A 63 -16.62 -16.27 -31.91
N THR A 64 -15.69 -16.25 -32.87
CA THR A 64 -16.04 -16.33 -34.30
C THR A 64 -16.46 -17.74 -34.72
N MET A 65 -15.89 -18.76 -34.07
CA MET A 65 -16.18 -20.18 -34.26
C MET A 65 -16.57 -20.83 -32.92
N PRO A 66 -17.77 -20.54 -32.39
CA PRO A 66 -18.21 -21.08 -31.12
C PRO A 66 -18.33 -22.61 -31.18
N ASN A 67 -18.02 -23.26 -30.06
CA ASN A 67 -18.29 -24.69 -29.90
C ASN A 67 -19.77 -24.88 -29.56
N SER A 68 -20.39 -25.91 -30.12
CA SER A 68 -21.73 -26.37 -29.72
C SER A 68 -21.64 -27.77 -29.11
N LYS A 69 -22.77 -28.31 -28.63
CA LYS A 69 -22.85 -29.68 -28.12
C LYS A 69 -22.40 -30.71 -29.18
N ASP A 70 -22.70 -30.44 -30.44
CA ASP A 70 -22.51 -31.38 -31.56
C ASP A 70 -21.31 -31.04 -32.46
N LYS A 71 -20.70 -29.86 -32.28
CA LYS A 71 -19.61 -29.39 -33.12
C LYS A 71 -18.49 -28.74 -32.31
N ARG A 72 -17.33 -29.40 -32.31
CA ARG A 72 -16.06 -28.87 -31.80
C ARG A 72 -15.07 -28.75 -32.95
N TRP A 73 -14.45 -27.58 -33.06
CA TRP A 73 -13.46 -27.32 -34.08
C TRP A 73 -12.10 -27.88 -33.70
N LYS A 74 -11.38 -28.44 -34.69
CA LYS A 74 -9.99 -28.89 -34.52
C LYS A 74 -9.06 -27.68 -34.38
N ASP A 75 -7.97 -27.86 -33.65
CA ASP A 75 -6.98 -26.81 -33.40
C ASP A 75 -6.40 -26.22 -34.69
N CYS A 76 -6.14 -27.06 -35.71
CA CYS A 76 -5.70 -26.59 -37.03
C CYS A 76 -6.69 -25.64 -37.70
N SER A 77 -8.00 -25.88 -37.54
CA SER A 77 -9.05 -25.00 -38.06
C SER A 77 -9.10 -23.68 -37.29
N ARG A 78 -8.89 -23.71 -35.97
CA ARG A 78 -8.81 -22.50 -35.14
C ARG A 78 -7.56 -21.67 -35.45
N ILE A 79 -6.43 -22.31 -35.70
CA ILE A 79 -5.19 -21.64 -36.11
C ILE A 79 -5.37 -20.98 -37.49
N ALA A 80 -5.99 -21.67 -38.44
CA ALA A 80 -6.29 -21.10 -39.76
C ALA A 80 -7.21 -19.88 -39.65
N GLU A 81 -8.25 -19.94 -38.82
CA GLU A 81 -9.13 -18.80 -38.58
C GLU A 81 -8.40 -17.66 -37.86
N ALA A 82 -7.60 -17.95 -36.84
CA ALA A 82 -6.81 -16.95 -36.12
C ALA A 82 -5.87 -16.18 -37.07
N LYS A 83 -5.22 -16.87 -38.02
CA LYS A 83 -4.41 -16.22 -39.07
C LYS A 83 -5.26 -15.33 -39.99
N ARG A 84 -6.47 -15.75 -40.35
CA ARG A 84 -7.41 -14.92 -41.15
C ARG A 84 -7.86 -13.68 -40.41
N ILE A 85 -8.23 -13.81 -39.13
CA ILE A 85 -8.65 -12.68 -38.29
C ILE A 85 -7.50 -11.69 -38.15
N PHE A 86 -6.29 -12.18 -37.84
CA PHE A 86 -5.09 -11.33 -37.78
C PHE A 86 -4.95 -10.51 -39.07
N SER A 87 -5.01 -11.15 -40.24
CA SER A 87 -4.86 -10.46 -41.52
C SER A 87 -5.99 -9.48 -41.81
N ARG A 88 -7.23 -9.81 -41.42
CA ARG A 88 -8.38 -8.90 -41.53
C ARG A 88 -8.22 -7.65 -40.64
N VAL A 89 -7.80 -7.82 -39.39
CA VAL A 89 -7.71 -6.73 -38.41
C VAL A 89 -6.48 -5.85 -38.68
N ASN A 90 -5.35 -6.44 -39.05
CA ASN A 90 -4.09 -5.71 -39.23
C ASN A 90 -3.82 -5.31 -40.69
N GLY A 91 -4.58 -5.85 -41.65
CA GLY A 91 -4.40 -5.55 -43.08
C GLY A 91 -3.10 -6.12 -43.68
N VAL A 92 -2.47 -7.08 -42.99
CA VAL A 92 -1.20 -7.70 -43.41
C VAL A 92 -1.26 -9.22 -43.29
N GLU A 93 -0.57 -9.94 -44.17
CA GLU A 93 -0.49 -11.39 -44.09
C GLU A 93 0.28 -11.84 -42.84
N PHE A 94 -0.20 -12.92 -42.21
CA PHE A 94 0.46 -13.51 -41.05
C PHE A 94 1.83 -14.09 -41.43
N ARG A 95 2.86 -13.80 -40.63
CA ARG A 95 4.20 -14.38 -40.74
C ARG A 95 4.55 -15.14 -39.47
N ASP A 96 5.24 -16.27 -39.59
CA ASP A 96 5.53 -17.15 -38.45
C ASP A 96 6.48 -16.52 -37.41
N ASN A 97 7.16 -15.41 -37.73
CA ASN A 97 7.95 -14.61 -36.80
C ASN A 97 7.13 -13.57 -36.01
N TYR A 98 5.80 -13.64 -36.07
CA TYR A 98 4.92 -12.76 -35.28
C TYR A 98 5.26 -12.85 -33.79
N GLN A 99 5.47 -11.68 -33.18
CA GLN A 99 5.94 -11.59 -31.80
C GLN A 99 4.83 -11.81 -30.77
N GLY A 100 3.56 -11.77 -31.19
CA GLY A 100 2.41 -11.82 -30.31
C GLY A 100 1.60 -10.53 -30.34
N PHE A 101 0.43 -10.57 -29.71
CA PHE A 101 -0.48 -9.43 -29.65
C PHE A 101 0.05 -8.37 -28.68
N ASP A 102 0.21 -7.14 -29.16
CA ASP A 102 0.63 -6.00 -28.34
C ASP A 102 -0.60 -5.26 -27.81
N PHE A 103 -0.95 -5.49 -26.54
CA PHE A 103 -2.08 -4.82 -25.91
C PHE A 103 -1.93 -3.29 -25.84
N VAL A 104 -0.72 -2.73 -25.87
CA VAL A 104 -0.54 -1.27 -25.79
C VAL A 104 -0.80 -0.63 -27.16
N GLY A 105 -0.25 -1.22 -28.22
CA GLY A 105 -0.35 -0.68 -29.58
C GLY A 105 -1.56 -1.15 -30.39
N GLU A 106 -2.06 -2.37 -30.16
CA GLU A 106 -3.00 -3.04 -31.08
C GLU A 106 -4.44 -3.14 -30.54
N ILE A 107 -4.67 -3.03 -29.21
CA ILE A 107 -5.98 -3.32 -28.60
C ILE A 107 -7.09 -2.36 -29.08
N ASP A 108 -6.79 -1.06 -29.19
CA ASP A 108 -7.78 -0.06 -29.61
C ASP A 108 -8.22 -0.30 -31.05
N ASN A 109 -7.29 -0.64 -31.95
CA ASN A 109 -7.63 -0.99 -33.33
C ASN A 109 -8.51 -2.27 -33.36
N PHE A 110 -8.15 -3.28 -32.57
CA PHE A 110 -8.90 -4.53 -32.49
C PHE A 110 -10.34 -4.33 -32.00
N ILE A 111 -10.54 -3.69 -30.84
CA ILE A 111 -11.89 -3.52 -30.25
C ILE A 111 -12.80 -2.67 -31.14
N ASN A 112 -12.23 -1.67 -31.83
CA ASN A 112 -12.99 -0.82 -32.75
C ASN A 112 -13.35 -1.56 -34.05
N LYS A 113 -12.46 -2.37 -34.62
CA LYS A 113 -12.76 -3.12 -35.86
C LYS A 113 -13.73 -4.26 -35.63
N GLU A 114 -13.51 -5.04 -34.57
CA GLU A 114 -14.33 -6.22 -34.28
C GLU A 114 -15.59 -5.87 -33.47
N GLN A 115 -15.71 -4.61 -33.02
CA GLN A 115 -16.81 -4.12 -32.18
C GLN A 115 -17.03 -5.08 -31.01
N VAL A 116 -16.01 -5.27 -30.17
CA VAL A 116 -16.01 -6.22 -29.05
C VAL A 116 -15.31 -5.64 -27.83
N ASN A 117 -15.90 -5.80 -26.65
CA ASN A 117 -15.28 -5.44 -25.38
C ASN A 117 -14.37 -6.58 -24.91
N VAL A 118 -13.14 -6.25 -24.48
CA VAL A 118 -12.17 -7.25 -23.98
C VAL A 118 -12.01 -7.10 -22.48
N HIS A 119 -12.22 -8.20 -21.76
CA HIS A 119 -12.10 -8.28 -20.31
C HIS A 119 -10.95 -9.23 -19.95
N MET A 120 -9.89 -8.70 -19.34
CA MET A 120 -8.67 -9.45 -19.06
C MET A 120 -8.59 -9.86 -17.59
N TYR A 121 -8.53 -11.16 -17.36
CA TYR A 121 -8.38 -11.77 -16.05
C TYR A 121 -6.97 -12.32 -15.88
N THR A 122 -6.40 -12.24 -14.69
CA THR A 122 -5.16 -12.92 -14.31
C THR A 122 -5.44 -14.03 -13.30
N PHE A 123 -4.54 -15.00 -13.22
CA PHE A 123 -4.62 -16.13 -12.29
C PHE A 123 -3.38 -16.20 -11.40
N GLU A 124 -3.60 -16.34 -10.10
CA GLU A 124 -2.56 -16.66 -9.12
C GLU A 124 -2.88 -18.01 -8.46
N ASP A 125 -1.87 -18.88 -8.32
CA ASP A 125 -2.07 -20.29 -7.97
C ASP A 125 -2.20 -20.56 -6.46
N ASN A 126 -1.76 -19.65 -5.59
CA ASN A 126 -1.62 -19.90 -4.14
C ASN A 126 -1.97 -18.69 -3.24
N PRO A 127 -3.22 -18.59 -2.74
CA PRO A 127 -4.38 -19.44 -3.06
C PRO A 127 -4.90 -19.17 -4.49
N PRO A 128 -5.55 -20.16 -5.13
CA PRO A 128 -6.11 -20.01 -6.47
C PRO A 128 -7.13 -18.87 -6.49
N HIS A 129 -6.80 -17.78 -7.18
CA HIS A 129 -7.70 -16.65 -7.35
C HIS A 129 -7.59 -16.03 -8.73
N TYR A 130 -8.71 -15.45 -9.17
CA TYR A 130 -8.85 -14.78 -10.46
C TYR A 130 -9.16 -13.31 -10.22
N GLU A 131 -8.41 -12.42 -10.87
CA GLU A 131 -8.61 -10.98 -10.78
C GLU A 131 -8.87 -10.37 -12.15
N LEU A 132 -9.92 -9.56 -12.26
CA LEU A 132 -10.15 -8.72 -13.44
C LEU A 132 -9.22 -7.50 -13.39
N THR A 133 -8.17 -7.50 -14.20
CA THR A 133 -7.11 -6.48 -14.14
C THR A 133 -7.35 -5.32 -15.12
N GLN A 134 -7.85 -5.61 -16.32
CA GLN A 134 -8.05 -4.61 -17.36
C GLN A 134 -9.38 -4.82 -18.12
N ASN A 135 -9.97 -3.71 -18.54
CA ASN A 135 -11.19 -3.67 -19.36
C ASN A 135 -10.97 -2.72 -20.53
N TYR A 136 -11.09 -3.23 -21.75
CA TYR A 136 -11.05 -2.46 -22.98
C TYR A 136 -12.47 -2.43 -23.56
N ILE A 137 -13.06 -1.24 -23.64
CA ILE A 137 -14.48 -1.05 -23.93
C ILE A 137 -14.63 -0.22 -25.20
N VAL A 138 -15.50 -0.66 -26.10
CA VAL A 138 -15.96 0.10 -27.27
C VAL A 138 -17.44 0.48 -27.09
N ASN A 139 -17.76 1.75 -27.33
CA ASN A 139 -19.12 2.23 -27.14
C ASN A 139 -20.08 1.57 -28.14
N GLY A 140 -21.19 1.02 -27.64
CA GLY A 140 -22.26 0.48 -28.46
C GLY A 140 -22.14 -1.00 -28.83
N SER A 141 -21.15 -1.73 -28.31
CA SER A 141 -21.07 -3.19 -28.47
C SER A 141 -21.52 -3.94 -27.22
N ASP A 142 -22.37 -4.95 -27.42
CA ASP A 142 -22.78 -5.94 -26.41
C ASP A 142 -21.92 -7.22 -26.46
N LYS A 143 -20.92 -7.30 -27.36
CA LYS A 143 -20.06 -8.47 -27.48
C LYS A 143 -18.95 -8.42 -26.43
N HIS A 144 -18.73 -9.54 -25.77
CA HIS A 144 -17.70 -9.69 -24.74
C HIS A 144 -16.67 -10.76 -25.12
N PHE A 145 -15.40 -10.40 -25.01
CA PHE A 145 -14.26 -11.29 -25.13
C PHE A 145 -13.51 -11.37 -23.81
N ASN A 146 -13.86 -12.39 -23.03
CA ASN A 146 -13.24 -12.64 -21.73
C ASN A 146 -11.99 -13.50 -21.94
N ILE A 147 -10.85 -13.00 -21.50
CA ILE A 147 -9.57 -13.69 -21.64
C ILE A 147 -8.91 -13.92 -20.29
N LEU A 148 -8.28 -15.08 -20.13
CA LEU A 148 -7.39 -15.37 -19.02
C LEU A 148 -5.96 -15.19 -19.50
N PHE A 149 -5.30 -14.17 -18.97
CA PHE A 149 -3.88 -13.91 -19.17
C PHE A 149 -3.08 -14.60 -18.07
N ILE A 150 -2.16 -15.44 -18.49
CA ILE A 150 -1.28 -16.21 -17.63
C ILE A 150 0.14 -15.78 -17.92
N ASN A 151 0.89 -15.46 -16.87
CA ASN A 151 2.31 -15.17 -16.96
C ASN A 151 3.04 -15.91 -15.84
N ASP A 152 3.96 -16.81 -16.19
CA ASP A 152 4.78 -17.55 -15.23
C ASP A 152 6.20 -16.94 -15.06
N GLY A 153 6.42 -15.72 -15.60
CA GLY A 153 7.70 -15.02 -15.59
C GLY A 153 8.56 -15.32 -16.82
N ILE A 154 8.34 -16.46 -17.47
CA ILE A 154 9.09 -16.91 -18.65
C ILE A 154 8.18 -16.90 -19.89
N ASN A 155 6.92 -17.29 -19.72
CA ASN A 155 5.93 -17.46 -20.78
C ASN A 155 4.65 -16.69 -20.46
N ALA A 156 4.09 -16.03 -21.48
CA ALA A 156 2.75 -15.48 -21.43
C ALA A 156 1.81 -16.29 -22.32
N HIS A 157 0.62 -16.62 -21.81
CA HIS A 157 -0.40 -17.30 -22.58
C HIS A 157 -1.78 -16.70 -22.34
N ILE A 158 -2.61 -16.72 -23.38
CA ILE A 158 -3.97 -16.18 -23.37
C ILE A 158 -4.92 -17.33 -23.64
N MET A 159 -5.84 -17.56 -22.71
CA MET A 159 -6.93 -18.51 -22.85
C MET A 159 -8.25 -17.78 -22.97
N TYR A 160 -9.23 -18.37 -23.65
CA TYR A 160 -10.59 -17.86 -23.70
C TYR A 160 -11.38 -18.34 -22.49
N ILE A 161 -12.11 -17.43 -21.84
CA ILE A 161 -13.04 -17.75 -20.74
C ILE A 161 -14.46 -17.79 -21.30
N SER A 162 -15.07 -18.97 -21.28
CA SER A 162 -16.46 -19.16 -21.72
C SER A 162 -17.48 -18.84 -20.63
N ASP A 163 -17.13 -19.09 -19.37
CA ASP A 163 -17.99 -18.86 -18.22
C ASP A 163 -17.21 -18.17 -17.10
N VAL A 164 -17.30 -16.83 -17.08
CA VAL A 164 -16.65 -15.99 -16.07
C VAL A 164 -17.22 -16.26 -14.67
N GLU A 165 -18.50 -16.56 -14.57
CA GLU A 165 -19.18 -16.78 -13.29
C GLU A 165 -18.72 -18.09 -12.65
N ALA A 166 -18.67 -19.17 -13.44
CA ALA A 166 -18.17 -20.46 -12.99
C ALA A 166 -16.68 -20.41 -12.65
N LEU A 167 -15.88 -19.67 -13.43
CA LEU A 167 -14.44 -19.54 -13.20
C LEU A 167 -14.13 -18.73 -11.93
N THR A 168 -14.76 -17.57 -11.77
CA THR A 168 -14.40 -16.61 -10.70
C THR A 168 -15.25 -16.76 -9.44
N GLY A 169 -16.44 -17.35 -9.52
CA GLY A 169 -17.44 -17.35 -8.44
C GLY A 169 -18.10 -15.97 -8.21
N PHE A 170 -17.84 -15.01 -9.10
CA PHE A 170 -18.37 -13.65 -9.04
C PHE A 170 -19.19 -13.32 -10.28
N ARG A 171 -20.29 -12.61 -10.05
CA ARG A 171 -21.09 -11.94 -11.09
C ARG A 171 -20.72 -10.47 -11.15
N TYR A 172 -20.34 -9.98 -12.32
CA TYR A 172 -20.00 -8.58 -12.53
C TYR A 172 -21.23 -7.78 -12.98
N CYS A 173 -21.29 -6.50 -12.62
CA CYS A 173 -22.35 -5.60 -13.10
C CYS A 173 -22.20 -5.40 -14.62
N ASN A 174 -23.28 -5.65 -15.36
CA ASN A 174 -23.37 -5.48 -16.81
C ASN A 174 -23.43 -4.02 -17.30
N ILE A 175 -23.46 -3.04 -16.38
CA ILE A 175 -23.48 -1.61 -16.75
C ILE A 175 -22.09 -0.98 -16.56
N CYS A 176 -21.43 -1.21 -15.41
CA CYS A 176 -20.11 -0.63 -15.15
C CYS A 176 -18.94 -1.59 -15.41
N HIS A 177 -19.20 -2.89 -15.53
CA HIS A 177 -18.20 -3.96 -15.65
C HIS A 177 -17.07 -3.94 -14.59
N LYS A 178 -17.32 -3.27 -13.45
CA LYS A 178 -16.32 -3.03 -12.39
C LYS A 178 -16.75 -3.56 -11.03
N GLN A 179 -18.03 -3.47 -10.71
CA GLN A 179 -18.55 -4.01 -9.44
C GLN A 179 -18.79 -5.51 -9.56
N ALA A 180 -18.13 -6.29 -8.71
CA ALA A 180 -18.34 -7.74 -8.57
C ALA A 180 -19.28 -8.05 -7.40
N PHE A 181 -20.01 -9.16 -7.51
CA PHE A 181 -20.88 -9.73 -6.48
C PHE A 181 -20.63 -11.23 -6.36
N ARG A 182 -20.49 -11.73 -5.13
CA ARG A 182 -20.25 -13.17 -4.90
C ARG A 182 -21.53 -13.97 -5.13
N ILE A 183 -21.47 -15.02 -5.95
CA ILE A 183 -22.65 -15.83 -6.32
C ILE A 183 -23.28 -16.54 -5.11
N GLY A 184 -22.48 -16.86 -4.09
CA GLY A 184 -22.95 -17.49 -2.84
C GLY A 184 -23.53 -16.54 -1.78
N ASP A 185 -23.63 -15.23 -2.04
CA ASP A 185 -24.19 -14.29 -1.07
C ASP A 185 -25.72 -14.40 -0.98
N LYS A 186 -26.26 -14.59 0.24
CA LYS A 186 -27.70 -14.61 0.51
C LYS A 186 -28.42 -13.34 0.06
N ASN A 187 -27.71 -12.20 0.05
CA ASN A 187 -28.24 -10.90 -0.32
C ASN A 187 -27.91 -10.50 -1.77
N LEU A 188 -27.35 -11.39 -2.59
CA LEU A 188 -26.90 -11.10 -3.96
C LEU A 188 -27.92 -10.30 -4.77
N GLN A 189 -29.17 -10.77 -4.80
CA GLN A 189 -30.26 -10.15 -5.57
C GLN A 189 -30.58 -8.72 -5.12
N GLN A 190 -30.49 -8.45 -3.81
CA GLN A 190 -30.75 -7.12 -3.27
C GLN A 190 -29.57 -6.18 -3.53
N SER A 191 -28.34 -6.66 -3.29
CA SER A 191 -27.10 -5.91 -3.51
C SER A 191 -26.93 -5.52 -4.98
N MET A 192 -27.20 -6.44 -5.91
CA MET A 192 -27.17 -6.18 -7.34
C MET A 192 -28.20 -5.14 -7.77
N ARG A 193 -29.47 -5.30 -7.36
CA ARG A 193 -30.53 -4.33 -7.69
C ARG A 193 -30.21 -2.93 -7.19
N ASN A 194 -29.71 -2.82 -5.96
CA ASN A 194 -29.32 -1.53 -5.37
C ASN A 194 -28.17 -0.88 -6.12
N HIS A 195 -27.18 -1.66 -6.52
CA HIS A 195 -26.08 -1.16 -7.34
C HIS A 195 -26.56 -0.76 -8.73
N MET A 196 -27.30 -1.62 -9.46
CA MET A 196 -27.76 -1.35 -10.82
C MET A 196 -28.58 -0.07 -10.92
N LYS A 197 -29.49 0.19 -9.96
CA LYS A 197 -30.24 1.45 -9.88
C LYS A 197 -29.33 2.68 -9.81
N LYS A 198 -28.28 2.62 -8.98
CA LYS A 198 -27.30 3.71 -8.84
C LYS A 198 -26.39 3.82 -10.07
N CYS A 199 -26.00 2.68 -10.63
CA CYS A 199 -25.11 2.56 -11.77
C CYS A 199 -25.76 3.11 -13.04
N GLN A 200 -27.02 2.77 -13.29
CA GLN A 200 -27.82 3.28 -14.40
C GLN A 200 -28.04 4.80 -14.29
N LYS A 201 -28.34 5.30 -13.08
CA LYS A 201 -28.46 6.75 -12.84
C LYS A 201 -27.16 7.52 -13.13
N ASN A 202 -26.02 6.85 -12.99
CA ASN A 202 -24.69 7.44 -13.19
C ASN A 202 -24.06 7.04 -14.54
N ASP A 203 -24.84 6.49 -15.47
CA ASP A 203 -24.36 6.11 -16.81
C ASP A 203 -23.13 5.17 -16.77
N GLY A 204 -23.18 4.16 -15.88
CA GLY A 204 -22.09 3.20 -15.68
C GLY A 204 -20.85 3.76 -14.98
N LYS A 205 -20.79 5.08 -14.72
CA LYS A 205 -19.67 5.71 -14.02
C LYS A 205 -19.77 5.46 -12.53
N ILE A 206 -18.72 4.88 -11.97
CA ILE A 206 -18.57 4.79 -10.52
C ILE A 206 -18.28 6.20 -10.01
N VAL A 207 -19.31 6.88 -9.52
CA VAL A 207 -19.17 8.15 -8.82
C VAL A 207 -18.56 7.87 -7.44
N LYS A 208 -17.23 7.79 -7.39
CA LYS A 208 -16.50 7.99 -6.12
C LYS A 208 -16.67 9.46 -5.76
N LYS A 209 -17.68 9.79 -4.94
CA LYS A 209 -17.76 11.12 -4.34
C LYS A 209 -16.58 11.27 -3.39
N VAL A 210 -15.45 11.77 -3.90
CA VAL A 210 -14.47 12.40 -3.04
C VAL A 210 -15.13 13.69 -2.62
N ILE A 211 -15.60 13.74 -1.37
CA ILE A 211 -16.05 14.99 -0.76
C ILE A 211 -14.79 15.79 -0.51
N LEU A 212 -14.35 16.52 -1.53
CA LEU A 212 -13.34 17.55 -1.38
C LEU A 212 -14.05 18.73 -0.73
N GLU A 213 -13.56 19.19 0.42
CA GLU A 213 -14.07 20.40 1.03
C GLU A 213 -13.91 21.56 0.01
N LYS A 214 -14.98 22.35 -0.16
CA LYS A 214 -15.08 23.41 -1.19
C LYS A 214 -14.00 24.50 -1.07
N PHE A 215 -13.28 24.50 0.04
CA PHE A 215 -12.15 25.38 0.33
C PHE A 215 -11.00 24.51 0.84
N ALA A 216 -9.79 24.77 0.34
CA ALA A 216 -8.59 24.24 0.96
C ALA A 216 -8.51 24.81 2.39
N LYS A 217 -8.89 24.01 3.40
CA LYS A 217 -8.66 24.44 4.78
C LYS A 217 -7.15 24.46 4.99
N PRO A 218 -6.60 25.56 5.53
CA PRO A 218 -5.21 25.53 5.96
C PRO A 218 -5.07 24.36 6.94
N PHE A 219 -3.97 23.61 6.82
CA PHE A 219 -3.71 22.47 7.71
C PHE A 219 -3.34 23.00 9.09
N VAL A 220 -4.37 23.37 9.86
CA VAL A 220 -4.28 23.91 11.21
C VAL A 220 -4.97 22.95 12.18
N PRO A 221 -4.51 21.69 12.30
CA PRO A 221 -5.17 20.69 13.13
C PRO A 221 -5.29 21.15 14.59
N HIS A 222 -4.36 21.97 15.09
CA HIS A 222 -4.45 22.52 16.45
C HIS A 222 -5.67 23.42 16.67
N ILE A 223 -6.23 24.05 15.62
CA ILE A 223 -7.49 24.82 15.68
C ILE A 223 -8.68 23.91 15.31
N LEU A 224 -8.58 23.21 14.17
CA LEU A 224 -9.71 22.51 13.58
C LEU A 224 -9.99 21.11 14.15
N SER A 225 -9.05 20.53 14.90
CA SER A 225 -9.20 19.21 15.51
C SER A 225 -9.11 19.19 17.03
N ASN A 226 -8.78 20.33 17.66
CA ASN A 226 -8.78 20.44 19.12
C ASN A 226 -10.21 20.66 19.65
N LYS A 227 -10.80 19.63 20.26
CA LYS A 227 -12.17 19.69 20.77
C LYS A 227 -12.31 20.70 21.93
N THR A 228 -11.27 20.88 22.74
CA THR A 228 -11.26 21.89 23.81
C THR A 228 -11.31 23.29 23.21
N TYR A 229 -10.48 23.58 22.20
CA TYR A 229 -10.54 24.86 21.50
C TYR A 229 -11.90 25.11 20.86
N LYS A 230 -12.49 24.10 20.20
CA LYS A 230 -13.84 24.20 19.63
C LYS A 230 -14.90 24.53 20.67
N TYR A 231 -14.85 23.86 21.82
CA TYR A 231 -15.75 24.13 22.94
C TYR A 231 -15.60 25.57 23.43
N LEU A 232 -14.37 26.02 23.68
CA LEU A 232 -14.09 27.39 24.13
C LEU A 232 -14.56 28.42 23.10
N LEU A 233 -14.32 28.18 21.81
CA LEU A 233 -14.78 29.04 20.73
C LEU A 233 -16.31 29.13 20.66
N ALA A 234 -17.01 27.99 20.75
CA ALA A 234 -18.47 27.94 20.70
C ALA A 234 -19.15 28.66 21.88
N ASN A 235 -18.45 28.81 23.01
CA ASN A 235 -18.97 29.47 24.21
C ASN A 235 -18.38 30.89 24.43
N ASN A 236 -17.67 31.46 23.46
CA ASN A 236 -16.96 32.75 23.59
C ASN A 236 -15.93 32.81 24.75
N LEU A 237 -15.33 31.66 25.08
CA LEU A 237 -14.32 31.49 26.14
C LEU A 237 -12.91 31.31 25.58
N THR A 238 -12.61 31.78 24.38
CA THR A 238 -11.29 31.59 23.73
C THR A 238 -10.13 32.20 24.52
N HIS A 239 -10.38 33.25 25.31
CA HIS A 239 -9.40 33.86 26.21
C HIS A 239 -8.90 32.90 27.30
N LEU A 240 -9.63 31.82 27.59
CA LEU A 240 -9.20 30.78 28.53
C LEU A 240 -8.28 29.74 27.90
N PHE A 241 -8.13 29.71 26.57
CA PHE A 241 -7.34 28.70 25.88
C PHE A 241 -5.86 28.77 26.26
N LYS A 242 -5.32 27.62 26.68
CA LYS A 242 -3.91 27.43 27.01
C LYS A 242 -3.24 26.55 25.96
N PRO A 243 -2.10 26.97 25.39
CA PRO A 243 -1.33 26.12 24.49
C PRO A 243 -0.70 24.96 25.26
N THR A 244 -0.50 23.85 24.56
CA THR A 244 0.25 22.70 25.08
C THR A 244 1.69 23.11 25.39
N ARG A 245 2.15 22.84 26.62
CA ARG A 245 3.50 23.21 27.08
C ARG A 245 4.43 22.01 27.25
N TYR A 246 3.86 20.85 27.57
CA TYR A 246 4.61 19.65 27.94
C TYR A 246 4.37 18.56 26.89
N TYR A 247 5.44 17.87 26.52
CA TYR A 247 5.47 16.97 25.37
C TYR A 247 6.63 15.98 25.50
N ILE A 248 6.64 14.99 24.62
CA ILE A 248 7.74 14.03 24.49
C ILE A 248 8.36 14.20 23.11
N THR A 249 9.69 14.17 23.02
CA THR A 249 10.41 14.09 21.74
C THR A 249 11.12 12.76 21.63
N TYR A 250 11.41 12.30 20.41
CA TYR A 250 12.18 11.09 20.19
C TYR A 250 13.09 11.18 18.95
N ASP A 251 14.12 10.34 18.93
CA ASP A 251 15.04 10.15 17.80
C ASP A 251 15.37 8.65 17.69
N ILE A 252 15.47 8.13 16.47
CA ILE A 252 15.74 6.71 16.18
C ILE A 252 17.02 6.61 15.37
N GLU A 253 17.89 5.70 15.80
CA GLU A 253 19.07 5.34 15.02
C GLU A 253 18.90 3.95 14.41
N THR A 254 19.32 3.80 13.16
CA THR A 254 19.17 2.57 12.37
C THR A 254 20.48 2.13 11.73
N LEU A 255 20.62 0.83 11.48
CA LEU A 255 21.69 0.24 10.69
C LEU A 255 21.17 -0.13 9.31
N GLU A 256 21.98 0.07 8.28
CA GLU A 256 21.70 -0.47 6.94
C GLU A 256 22.15 -1.94 6.86
N LYS A 257 21.21 -2.86 6.63
CA LYS A 257 21.49 -4.24 6.30
C LYS A 257 21.28 -4.47 4.81
N LYS A 258 22.38 -4.61 4.08
CA LYS A 258 22.36 -4.97 2.65
C LYS A 258 21.89 -6.41 2.51
N ILE A 259 20.82 -6.62 1.74
CA ILE A 259 20.19 -7.94 1.53
C ILE A 259 20.19 -8.34 0.05
N ASN A 260 20.11 -7.39 -0.88
CA ASN A 260 20.12 -7.64 -2.33
C ASN A 260 19.16 -8.75 -2.79
N GLU A 261 18.03 -8.93 -2.10
CA GLU A 261 17.07 -10.00 -2.33
C GLU A 261 16.13 -9.65 -3.48
N LYS A 262 15.95 -10.57 -4.43
CA LYS A 262 14.96 -10.42 -5.50
C LYS A 262 13.59 -10.96 -5.05
N TYR A 263 12.55 -10.19 -5.32
CA TYR A 263 11.16 -10.56 -5.10
C TYR A 263 10.47 -10.61 -6.46
N GLY A 264 10.39 -11.81 -7.03
CA GLY A 264 9.95 -12.02 -8.41
C GLY A 264 10.95 -11.49 -9.44
N ASP A 265 10.51 -11.41 -10.71
CA ASP A 265 11.42 -11.14 -11.82
C ASP A 265 11.80 -9.66 -11.98
N SER A 266 11.05 -8.75 -11.35
CA SER A 266 11.18 -7.28 -11.55
C SER A 266 11.40 -6.46 -10.28
N SER A 267 11.45 -7.09 -9.09
CA SER A 267 11.66 -6.35 -7.83
C SER A 267 12.90 -6.84 -7.11
N GLN A 268 13.67 -5.91 -6.57
CA GLN A 268 14.82 -6.21 -5.74
C GLN A 268 14.84 -5.26 -4.54
N VAL A 269 15.01 -5.82 -3.35
CA VAL A 269 15.28 -5.05 -2.13
C VAL A 269 16.79 -5.03 -1.93
N THR A 270 17.39 -3.86 -2.10
CA THR A 270 18.85 -3.69 -1.98
C THR A 270 19.30 -3.74 -0.52
N ALA A 271 18.57 -3.04 0.35
CA ALA A 271 18.86 -2.96 1.78
C ALA A 271 17.59 -2.76 2.61
N THR A 272 17.67 -3.19 3.88
CA THR A 272 16.65 -2.95 4.91
C THR A 272 17.29 -2.19 6.07
N LEU A 273 16.56 -1.24 6.62
CA LEU A 273 16.99 -0.50 7.80
C LEU A 273 16.52 -1.21 9.07
N ILE A 274 17.44 -1.43 10.00
CA ILE A 274 17.17 -2.09 11.27
C ILE A 274 17.32 -1.06 12.38
N PRO A 275 16.28 -0.72 13.14
CA PRO A 275 16.42 0.14 14.31
C PRO A 275 17.28 -0.56 15.35
N TYR A 276 18.25 0.15 15.91
CA TYR A 276 19.10 -0.41 16.96
C TYR A 276 19.12 0.43 18.24
N ALA A 277 18.72 1.70 18.19
CA ALA A 277 18.57 2.55 19.36
C ALA A 277 17.42 3.53 19.17
N ILE A 278 16.73 3.85 20.25
CA ILE A 278 15.72 4.89 20.31
C ILE A 278 15.87 5.67 21.61
N ALA A 279 15.91 6.99 21.51
CA ALA A 279 15.99 7.88 22.65
C ALA A 279 14.77 8.77 22.71
N SER A 280 14.37 9.15 23.92
CA SER A 280 13.28 10.09 24.13
C SER A 280 13.60 11.07 25.25
N THR A 281 13.09 12.29 25.08
CA THR A 281 13.20 13.36 26.07
C THR A 281 11.80 13.82 26.43
N VAL A 282 11.51 13.83 27.72
CA VAL A 282 10.21 14.23 28.26
C VAL A 282 10.36 15.63 28.84
N LYS A 283 9.53 16.55 28.35
CA LYS A 283 9.40 17.90 28.91
C LYS A 283 8.20 17.92 29.84
N LEU A 284 8.44 18.05 31.14
CA LEU A 284 7.42 18.16 32.20
C LEU A 284 7.43 19.55 32.84
N ALA A 285 6.45 19.80 33.73
CA ALA A 285 6.42 20.98 34.58
C ALA A 285 7.60 21.01 35.57
N SER A 286 7.98 19.84 36.09
CA SER A 286 9.06 19.67 37.07
C SER A 286 10.46 19.75 36.47
N GLY A 287 10.62 19.55 35.16
CA GLY A 287 11.94 19.51 34.54
C GLY A 287 11.97 18.82 33.18
N ILE A 288 13.17 18.41 32.79
CA ILE A 288 13.43 17.65 31.57
C ILE A 288 14.24 16.42 31.98
N HIS A 289 13.81 15.25 31.53
CA HIS A 289 14.59 14.03 31.65
C HIS A 289 14.55 13.25 30.34
N SER A 290 15.48 12.31 30.18
CA SER A 290 15.58 11.46 29.00
C SER A 290 15.69 10.01 29.39
N PHE A 291 15.23 9.14 28.50
CA PHE A 291 15.40 7.69 28.59
C PHE A 291 15.72 7.15 27.19
N TYR A 292 16.38 5.99 27.13
CA TYR A 292 16.71 5.35 25.87
C TYR A 292 16.61 3.84 26.01
N TYR A 293 16.39 3.18 24.88
CA TYR A 293 16.44 1.74 24.74
C TYR A 293 17.23 1.39 23.48
N ASP A 294 17.91 0.25 23.51
CA ASP A 294 18.66 -0.25 22.37
C ASP A 294 18.45 -1.75 22.16
N ILE A 295 18.96 -2.24 21.05
CA ILE A 295 18.83 -3.61 20.55
C ILE A 295 19.34 -4.70 21.52
N ARG A 296 20.14 -4.35 22.54
CA ARG A 296 20.55 -5.30 23.59
C ARG A 296 19.38 -5.68 24.50
N THR A 297 18.32 -4.88 24.50
CA THR A 297 17.09 -5.16 25.21
C THR A 297 16.12 -5.93 24.31
N GLU A 298 15.68 -7.12 24.72
CA GLU A 298 14.65 -7.86 23.97
C GLU A 298 13.37 -7.01 23.84
N ASN A 299 12.82 -6.91 22.62
CA ASN A 299 11.65 -6.10 22.27
C ASN A 299 11.76 -4.63 22.70
N PHE A 300 12.94 -4.02 22.54
CA PHE A 300 13.24 -2.67 23.03
C PHE A 300 12.26 -1.59 22.55
N LEU A 301 11.73 -1.69 21.32
CA LEU A 301 10.73 -0.74 20.80
C LEU A 301 9.39 -0.84 21.52
N ASP A 302 8.98 -2.07 21.91
CA ASP A 302 7.73 -2.26 22.65
C ASP A 302 7.89 -1.75 24.09
N LYS A 303 9.03 -2.05 24.74
CA LYS A 303 9.36 -1.49 26.06
C LYS A 303 9.46 0.03 26.06
N TRP A 304 9.99 0.60 24.98
CA TRP A 304 10.00 2.05 24.78
C TRP A 304 8.58 2.62 24.68
N LEU A 305 7.66 1.96 23.95
CA LEU A 305 6.26 2.36 23.88
C LEU A 305 5.54 2.25 25.23
N GLU A 306 5.81 1.19 26.00
CA GLU A 306 5.30 1.04 27.37
C GLU A 306 5.74 2.21 28.25
N GLN A 307 7.03 2.53 28.26
CA GLN A 307 7.58 3.69 28.99
C GLN A 307 6.95 5.00 28.50
N LEU A 308 6.78 5.18 27.19
CA LEU A 308 6.11 6.35 26.63
C LEU A 308 4.68 6.53 27.18
N PHE A 309 3.91 5.45 27.30
CA PHE A 309 2.56 5.51 27.86
C PHE A 309 2.56 5.88 29.35
N GLU A 310 3.56 5.42 30.11
CA GLU A 310 3.72 5.80 31.52
C GLU A 310 4.06 7.30 31.66
N GLU A 311 5.06 7.78 30.92
CA GLU A 311 5.45 9.21 30.91
C GLU A 311 4.29 10.11 30.45
N ALA A 312 3.53 9.64 29.47
CA ALA A 312 2.37 10.32 28.93
C ALA A 312 1.27 10.58 29.97
N LYS A 313 1.17 9.77 31.04
CA LYS A 313 0.24 10.03 32.15
C LYS A 313 0.60 11.35 32.84
N GLN A 314 1.87 11.55 33.14
CA GLN A 314 2.34 12.77 33.79
C GLN A 314 2.29 13.97 32.84
N VAL A 315 2.69 13.82 31.57
CA VAL A 315 2.57 14.88 30.56
C VAL A 315 1.12 15.33 30.40
N LYS A 316 0.16 14.39 30.39
CA LYS A 316 -1.28 14.72 30.34
C LYS A 316 -1.73 15.49 31.59
N LYS A 317 -1.26 15.08 32.78
CA LYS A 317 -1.57 15.77 34.04
C LYS A 317 -1.03 17.21 34.06
N ASP A 318 0.21 17.42 33.63
CA ASP A 318 0.85 18.74 33.63
C ASP A 318 0.20 19.71 32.64
N ASN A 319 -0.40 19.19 31.54
CA ASN A 319 -1.16 20.02 30.60
C ASN A 319 -2.64 20.20 30.98
N LYS A 320 -3.10 19.65 32.11
CA LYS A 320 -4.51 19.74 32.53
C LYS A 320 -4.88 21.19 32.86
N TYR A 321 -6.06 21.66 32.42
CA TYR A 321 -6.60 22.93 32.91
C TYR A 321 -6.97 22.80 34.39
N ILE A 322 -6.79 23.89 35.14
CA ILE A 322 -7.14 23.99 36.57
C ILE A 322 -8.67 23.91 36.74
N ASP A 323 -9.40 24.57 35.84
CA ASP A 323 -10.86 24.50 35.78
C ASP A 323 -11.31 23.17 35.17
N GLU A 324 -11.98 22.35 35.97
CA GLU A 324 -12.47 21.02 35.57
C GLU A 324 -13.73 21.08 34.69
N THR A 325 -14.40 22.23 34.61
CA THR A 325 -15.57 22.40 33.74
C THR A 325 -15.21 22.48 32.26
N ILE A 326 -13.95 22.82 31.94
CA ILE A 326 -13.45 22.87 30.57
C ILE A 326 -13.20 21.44 30.07
N PRO A 327 -13.93 20.95 29.04
CA PRO A 327 -13.76 19.59 28.53
C PRO A 327 -12.37 19.41 27.91
N GLN A 328 -11.62 18.40 28.38
CA GLN A 328 -10.26 18.15 27.94
C GLN A 328 -10.15 16.89 27.11
N TYR A 329 -9.92 17.09 25.81
CA TYR A 329 -9.61 16.01 24.87
C TYR A 329 -8.15 16.12 24.49
N TYR A 330 -7.30 15.62 25.38
CA TYR A 330 -5.87 15.76 25.24
C TYR A 330 -5.22 14.48 24.71
N GLU A 331 -4.54 14.62 23.59
CA GLU A 331 -3.62 13.62 23.06
C GLU A 331 -2.21 14.14 23.31
N VAL A 332 -1.37 13.32 23.93
CA VAL A 332 -0.01 13.66 24.34
C VAL A 332 0.87 13.77 23.10
N PRO A 333 1.48 14.93 22.79
CA PRO A 333 2.36 15.07 21.64
C PRO A 333 3.64 14.26 21.83
N VAL A 334 3.92 13.43 20.84
CA VAL A 334 5.18 12.70 20.68
C VAL A 334 5.80 13.18 19.38
N ILE A 335 6.88 13.96 19.47
CA ILE A 335 7.39 14.79 18.39
C ILE A 335 8.72 14.23 17.91
N GLY A 336 8.77 13.81 16.65
CA GLY A 336 10.03 13.48 15.98
C GLY A 336 10.47 14.61 15.04
N PHE A 337 11.71 14.55 14.56
CA PHE A 337 12.24 15.50 13.58
C PHE A 337 12.51 14.78 12.26
N ASN A 338 11.84 15.18 11.17
CA ASN A 338 11.88 14.45 9.89
C ASN A 338 11.30 13.01 9.98
N SER A 339 10.42 12.80 10.95
CA SER A 339 9.90 11.50 11.35
C SER A 339 8.73 10.99 10.51
N ALA A 340 8.06 11.87 9.75
CA ALA A 340 6.80 11.53 9.07
C ALA A 340 6.95 10.42 8.02
N LYS A 341 8.16 10.25 7.48
CA LYS A 341 8.48 9.21 6.51
C LYS A 341 9.27 8.08 7.14
N PHE A 342 10.42 8.42 7.71
CA PHE A 342 11.42 7.46 8.16
C PHE A 342 11.00 6.75 9.45
N ASP A 343 10.97 7.46 10.58
CA ASP A 343 10.63 6.88 11.89
C ASP A 343 9.26 6.23 11.90
N ALA A 344 8.27 6.88 11.26
CA ALA A 344 6.91 6.35 11.18
C ALA A 344 6.89 4.97 10.52
N SER A 345 7.72 4.73 9.50
CA SER A 345 7.82 3.42 8.83
C SER A 345 8.47 2.35 9.72
N VAL A 346 9.49 2.74 10.48
CA VAL A 346 10.21 1.87 11.42
C VAL A 346 9.30 1.45 12.58
N LEU A 347 8.58 2.40 13.17
CA LEU A 347 7.72 2.16 14.33
C LEU A 347 6.38 1.53 13.98
N PHE A 348 5.93 1.60 12.72
CA PHE A 348 4.54 1.31 12.34
C PHE A 348 4.03 -0.03 12.86
N LYS A 349 4.88 -1.07 12.81
CA LYS A 349 4.55 -2.43 13.29
C LYS A 349 4.34 -2.46 14.80
N ASN A 350 5.15 -1.73 15.56
CA ASN A 350 5.08 -1.67 17.03
C ASN A 350 3.90 -0.82 17.53
N LEU A 351 3.38 0.11 16.71
CA LEU A 351 2.19 0.92 17.06
C LEU A 351 0.87 0.12 17.10
N LYS A 352 0.89 -1.18 16.78
CA LYS A 352 -0.24 -2.10 16.91
C LYS A 352 0.13 -3.26 17.85
N SER A 353 -0.52 -3.30 19.02
CA SER A 353 -0.31 -4.30 20.07
C SER A 353 -1.65 -4.78 20.63
N LYS A 354 -1.60 -5.75 21.55
CA LYS A 354 -2.73 -6.13 22.40
C LYS A 354 -3.11 -5.00 23.37
N ASP A 355 -2.18 -4.13 23.73
CA ASP A 355 -2.41 -3.08 24.74
C ASP A 355 -2.68 -1.70 24.14
N TRP A 356 -2.34 -1.47 22.87
CA TRP A 356 -2.59 -0.22 22.17
C TRP A 356 -2.82 -0.42 20.67
N THR A 357 -3.54 0.51 20.05
CA THR A 357 -3.88 0.46 18.63
C THR A 357 -3.86 1.83 17.99
N ILE A 358 -3.56 1.87 16.68
CA ILE A 358 -3.72 3.08 15.88
C ILE A 358 -5.23 3.36 15.74
N SER A 359 -5.66 4.48 16.32
CA SER A 359 -7.05 4.93 16.28
C SER A 359 -7.33 5.91 15.14
N LYS A 360 -6.30 6.66 14.72
CA LYS A 360 -6.40 7.58 13.59
C LYS A 360 -5.04 7.73 12.91
N TYR A 361 -5.08 7.70 11.58
CA TYR A 361 -3.94 7.95 10.73
C TYR A 361 -4.28 9.11 9.79
N LEU A 362 -3.36 10.05 9.65
CA LEU A 362 -3.49 11.19 8.75
C LEU A 362 -2.20 11.34 7.96
N GLY A 363 -2.30 11.23 6.64
CA GLY A 363 -1.14 11.15 5.77
C GLY A 363 -1.45 10.42 4.48
N SER A 364 -0.41 10.28 3.66
CA SER A 364 -0.41 9.34 2.53
C SER A 364 0.32 8.06 2.95
N SER A 365 0.30 7.01 2.13
CA SER A 365 1.06 5.78 2.40
C SER A 365 2.56 6.01 2.61
N THR A 366 3.12 7.12 2.11
CA THR A 366 4.56 7.44 2.20
C THR A 366 4.90 8.51 3.24
N ILE A 367 3.91 9.27 3.72
CA ILE A 367 4.12 10.38 4.66
C ILE A 367 3.01 10.35 5.69
N ALA A 368 3.34 9.86 6.88
CA ALA A 368 2.48 9.87 8.07
C ALA A 368 2.55 11.25 8.73
N LYS A 369 1.64 12.16 8.37
CA LYS A 369 1.60 13.51 8.94
C LYS A 369 1.25 13.51 10.42
N GLN A 370 0.38 12.59 10.82
CA GLN A 370 -0.01 12.38 12.20
C GLN A 370 -0.50 10.94 12.40
N ILE A 371 -0.09 10.32 13.50
CA ILE A 371 -0.60 9.02 13.95
C ILE A 371 -1.09 9.16 15.38
N ILE A 372 -2.32 8.74 15.66
CA ILE A 372 -2.87 8.70 17.03
C ILE A 372 -2.96 7.25 17.48
N VAL A 373 -2.21 6.94 18.52
CA VAL A 373 -2.16 5.62 19.14
C VAL A 373 -2.89 5.68 20.48
N LYS A 374 -3.91 4.84 20.63
CA LYS A 374 -4.73 4.75 21.82
C LYS A 374 -4.34 3.52 22.63
N HIS A 375 -4.08 3.71 23.91
CA HIS A 375 -3.98 2.60 24.85
C HIS A 375 -5.39 2.01 25.09
N GLN A 376 -5.52 0.69 25.10
CA GLN A 376 -6.81 0.03 25.21
C GLN A 376 -7.42 0.19 26.61
N CYS A 377 -6.61 0.02 27.65
CA CYS A 377 -7.07 0.05 29.04
C CYS A 377 -6.94 1.42 29.73
N SER A 378 -6.29 2.41 29.09
CA SER A 378 -6.08 3.73 29.69
C SER A 378 -6.70 4.83 28.84
N SER A 379 -6.97 5.98 29.44
CA SER A 379 -7.49 7.15 28.70
C SER A 379 -6.38 7.93 27.96
N ILE A 380 -5.19 7.34 27.83
CA ILE A 380 -4.03 7.99 27.21
C ILE A 380 -4.02 7.73 25.70
N HIS A 381 -3.92 8.81 24.95
CA HIS A 381 -3.69 8.79 23.51
C HIS A 381 -2.37 9.50 23.22
N LEU A 382 -1.47 8.84 22.50
CA LEU A 382 -0.24 9.43 21.98
C LEU A 382 -0.51 9.99 20.59
N ARG A 383 -0.02 11.19 20.32
CA ARG A 383 -0.10 11.84 19.01
C ARG A 383 1.32 12.00 18.45
N PHE A 384 1.69 11.08 17.57
CA PHE A 384 2.94 11.15 16.81
C PHE A 384 2.81 12.20 15.72
N VAL A 385 3.75 13.14 15.70
CA VAL A 385 3.84 14.22 14.70
C VAL A 385 5.30 14.49 14.34
N ASP A 386 5.51 14.96 13.11
CA ASP A 386 6.80 15.44 12.65
C ASP A 386 6.88 16.96 12.80
N PHE A 387 7.91 17.42 13.50
CA PHE A 387 8.23 18.83 13.66
C PHE A 387 8.34 19.57 12.32
N LYS A 388 8.89 18.93 11.28
CA LYS A 388 9.08 19.54 9.95
C LYS A 388 7.78 19.81 9.21
N ILE A 389 6.67 19.20 9.62
CA ILE A 389 5.36 19.50 9.01
C ILE A 389 4.84 20.87 9.47
N TYR A 390 5.28 21.34 10.62
CA TYR A 390 4.81 22.57 11.26
C TYR A 390 5.85 23.70 11.22
N SER A 391 7.01 23.46 10.61
CA SER A 391 8.14 24.39 10.59
C SER A 391 8.75 24.46 9.18
N MET A 392 9.39 25.59 8.84
CA MET A 392 10.05 25.77 7.54
C MET A 392 11.52 25.33 7.55
N GLN A 393 12.03 24.93 8.72
CA GLN A 393 13.42 24.60 8.94
C GLN A 393 13.75 23.20 8.39
N ASN A 394 14.73 23.14 7.49
CA ASN A 394 15.13 21.88 6.86
C ASN A 394 16.13 21.07 7.72
N LYS A 395 16.95 21.74 8.53
CA LYS A 395 17.98 21.11 9.36
C LYS A 395 17.66 21.30 10.84
N LEU A 396 17.97 20.28 11.64
CA LEU A 396 17.75 20.31 13.09
C LEU A 396 18.53 21.46 13.76
N LYS A 397 19.75 21.75 13.30
CA LYS A 397 20.54 22.90 13.74
C LYS A 397 19.78 24.23 13.61
N ASP A 398 19.13 24.45 12.47
CA ASP A 398 18.38 25.69 12.23
C ASP A 398 17.14 25.75 13.12
N ALA A 399 16.45 24.61 13.32
CA ALA A 399 15.33 24.54 14.24
C ALA A 399 15.73 24.83 15.70
N VAL A 400 16.87 24.33 16.17
CA VAL A 400 17.38 24.61 17.53
C VAL A 400 17.83 26.07 17.67
N ARG A 401 18.40 26.66 16.62
CA ARG A 401 18.72 28.10 16.60
C ARG A 401 17.46 28.96 16.70
N ASP A 402 16.43 28.62 15.93
CA ASP A 402 15.25 29.47 15.76
C ASP A 402 14.21 29.28 16.89
N PHE A 403 14.06 28.06 17.40
CA PHE A 403 13.04 27.71 18.42
C PHE A 403 13.62 27.27 19.76
N GLY A 404 14.90 26.91 19.81
CA GLY A 404 15.59 26.56 21.05
C GLY A 404 16.28 27.77 21.69
N ASN A 405 16.95 27.55 22.81
CA ASN A 405 17.75 28.59 23.49
C ASN A 405 19.13 28.80 22.82
N GLY A 406 19.27 28.53 21.52
CA GLY A 406 20.50 28.73 20.75
C GLY A 406 21.63 27.72 20.99
N THR A 407 21.58 26.89 22.05
CA THR A 407 22.61 25.88 22.33
C THR A 407 22.36 24.58 21.59
N TYR A 408 22.91 24.45 20.37
CA TYR A 408 22.93 23.18 19.64
C TYR A 408 24.05 22.27 20.19
N LYS A 409 23.66 21.22 20.91
CA LYS A 409 24.56 20.16 21.42
C LYS A 409 24.14 18.78 20.91
N LYS A 410 24.00 18.61 19.59
CA LYS A 410 23.92 17.26 19.01
C LYS A 410 25.34 16.87 18.60
N GLY A 411 25.87 15.81 19.20
CA GLY A 411 27.12 15.21 18.74
C GLY A 411 26.96 14.67 17.32
N GLY A 412 28.06 14.43 16.63
CA GLY A 412 28.02 13.51 15.49
C GLY A 412 27.56 12.14 16.01
N PHE A 413 26.79 11.42 15.21
CA PHE A 413 26.61 9.98 15.44
C PHE A 413 27.42 9.28 14.35
N PRO A 414 28.27 8.30 14.67
CA PRO A 414 29.13 7.69 13.68
C PRO A 414 28.36 6.62 12.88
N GLN A 415 27.40 7.07 12.06
CA GLN A 415 26.45 6.21 11.34
C GLN A 415 27.15 5.24 10.38
N GLU A 416 28.33 5.60 9.86
CA GLU A 416 29.13 4.73 8.98
C GLU A 416 30.00 3.73 9.76
N PHE A 417 30.28 4.01 11.04
CA PHE A 417 31.15 3.18 11.86
C PHE A 417 30.40 2.03 12.50
N ILE A 418 29.19 2.28 13.00
CA ILE A 418 28.33 1.24 13.57
C ILE A 418 27.55 0.59 12.42
N ASN A 419 27.79 -0.70 12.21
CA ASN A 419 27.15 -1.49 11.17
C ASN A 419 26.69 -2.84 11.72
N ILE A 420 26.04 -3.64 10.87
CA ILE A 420 25.45 -4.92 11.25
C ILE A 420 26.46 -5.93 11.82
N ASN A 421 27.75 -5.78 11.54
CA ASN A 421 28.79 -6.71 11.99
C ASN A 421 29.42 -6.32 13.33
N ASN A 422 29.41 -5.03 13.71
CA ASN A 422 30.12 -4.55 14.90
C ASN A 422 29.22 -3.89 15.95
N TYR A 423 27.92 -3.68 15.69
CA TYR A 423 27.06 -2.92 16.59
C TYR A 423 27.06 -3.41 18.04
N MET A 424 27.06 -4.73 18.28
CA MET A 424 27.12 -5.28 19.64
C MET A 424 28.42 -4.91 20.36
N ASN A 425 29.55 -4.96 19.65
CA ASN A 425 30.85 -4.64 20.23
C ASN A 425 30.93 -3.15 20.52
N GLU A 426 30.52 -2.30 19.58
CA GLU A 426 30.56 -0.85 19.74
C GLU A 426 29.62 -0.35 20.83
N LEU A 427 28.39 -0.88 20.94
CA LEU A 427 27.44 -0.49 21.99
C LEU A 427 27.89 -0.90 23.40
N ASN A 428 28.75 -1.91 23.52
CA ASN A 428 29.25 -2.40 24.82
C ASN A 428 30.52 -1.68 25.29
N LYS A 429 31.13 -0.82 24.47
CA LYS A 429 32.28 -0.01 24.89
C LYS A 429 31.82 1.11 25.82
N SER A 430 32.63 1.37 26.84
CA SER A 430 32.49 2.53 27.73
C SER A 430 33.31 3.74 27.25
N GLU A 431 34.19 3.54 26.27
CA GLU A 431 35.08 4.56 25.73
C GLU A 431 34.36 5.44 24.70
N PRO A 432 34.64 6.76 24.66
CA PRO A 432 34.14 7.64 23.61
C PRO A 432 34.64 7.22 22.22
N PHE A 433 33.86 7.47 21.18
CA PHE A 433 34.33 7.28 19.80
C PHE A 433 35.52 8.19 19.49
N PRO A 434 36.55 7.69 18.77
CA PRO A 434 37.61 8.52 18.23
C PRO A 434 37.05 9.64 17.34
N ILE A 435 37.74 10.79 17.27
CA ILE A 435 37.24 11.95 16.52
C ILE A 435 37.15 11.67 15.01
N GLU A 436 38.05 10.83 14.51
CA GLU A 436 38.17 10.43 13.10
C GLU A 436 36.95 9.61 12.61
N VAL A 437 36.16 9.10 13.55
CA VAL A 437 34.93 8.35 13.26
C VAL A 437 33.77 9.28 12.86
N PHE A 438 33.90 10.57 13.16
CA PHE A 438 32.93 11.61 12.78
C PHE A 438 33.31 12.35 11.50
N ASP A 439 34.51 12.08 10.96
CA ASP A 439 34.94 12.59 9.67
C ASP A 439 34.32 11.74 8.56
N ASN A 440 33.37 12.30 7.81
CA ASN A 440 32.84 11.66 6.60
C ASN A 440 34.02 11.39 5.64
N LYS A 441 34.33 10.13 5.37
CA LYS A 441 35.38 9.73 4.41
C LYS A 441 34.88 9.62 2.97
N LEU A 442 33.76 10.29 2.65
CA LEU A 442 33.13 10.32 1.33
C LEU A 442 33.11 11.74 0.75
#